data_AF-A0A916K0D1-F1
#
_entry.id   AF-A0A916K0D1-F1
#
_cell.length_a   1.000
_cell.length_b   1.000
_cell.length_c   1.000
_cell.angle_alpha   90.00
_cell.angle_beta   90.00
_cell.angle_gamma   90.00
#
_symmetry.space_group_name_H-M   'P 1'
#
loop_
_entity.id
_entity.type
_entity.pdbx_description
1 polymer ?
#
loop_
_entity_poly.entity_id
_entity_poly.type
_entity_poly.pdbx_seq_one_letter_code
_entity_poly.pdbx_strand_id
1 'polypeptide(L)'
;MNGEEAIKKAYESILKHDFASAVVWFERAIALDPNCAAYHYKLSITYARSNKLEKATLHAKEAVRLDPNDEHYAMHYRHLQAKELLFRAERLFDESDEQLWLAVELLKQAVELDPLSVEAYLLLSIAYSQLEDYSLAIRAVKELLKLNPDHPVASRLLEEYGRKWKQYMQTASPKEQAERNGVKDESEH
;
A
#
# COMPACT_ATOMS: atom_id res chain seq x y z
N MET A 1 26.78 17.12 22.78
CA MET A 1 25.87 16.86 21.65
C MET A 1 24.49 16.63 22.21
N ASN A 2 23.54 17.50 21.90
CA ASN A 2 22.14 17.36 22.30
C ASN A 2 21.32 16.71 21.16
N GLY A 3 20.06 16.35 21.43
CA GLY A 3 19.19 15.73 20.43
C GLY A 3 19.06 16.57 19.15
N GLU A 4 18.95 17.89 19.30
CA GLU A 4 18.85 18.83 18.17
C GLU A 4 20.08 18.81 17.24
N GLU A 5 21.30 18.74 17.80
CA GLU A 5 22.52 18.65 17.00
C GLU A 5 22.58 17.33 16.22
N ALA A 6 22.14 16.22 16.84
CA ALA A 6 22.04 14.93 16.16
C ALA A 6 21.02 15.00 15.01
N ILE A 7 19.86 15.61 15.23
CA ILE A 7 18.83 15.81 14.20
C ILE A 7 19.36 16.66 13.04
N LYS A 8 20.08 17.74 13.33
CA LYS A 8 20.68 18.59 12.28
C LYS A 8 21.62 17.77 11.39
N LYS A 9 22.49 16.96 11.99
CA LYS A 9 23.40 16.09 11.23
C LYS A 9 22.66 15.01 10.45
N ALA A 10 21.56 14.47 10.99
CA ALA A 10 20.71 13.53 10.27
C ALA A 10 20.14 14.17 8.99
N TYR A 11 19.66 15.41 9.08
CA TYR A 11 19.16 16.14 7.92
C TYR A 11 20.25 16.51 6.92
N GLU A 12 21.42 16.94 7.39
CA GLU A 12 22.58 17.17 6.51
C GLU A 12 22.99 15.91 5.74
N SER A 13 22.91 14.74 6.38
CA SER A 13 23.14 13.45 5.72
C SER A 13 22.06 13.13 4.68
N ILE A 14 20.77 13.38 4.97
CA ILE A 14 19.68 13.21 3.99
C ILE A 14 19.90 14.10 2.76
N LEU A 15 20.31 15.37 2.96
CA LEU A 15 20.57 16.30 1.86
C LEU A 15 21.73 15.84 0.97
N LYS A 16 22.66 15.07 1.53
CA LYS A 16 23.77 14.44 0.81
C LYS A 16 23.39 13.07 0.22
N HIS A 17 22.13 12.66 0.30
CA HIS A 17 21.64 11.32 -0.05
C HIS A 17 22.31 10.17 0.73
N ASP A 18 22.93 10.48 1.88
CA ASP A 18 23.56 9.49 2.76
C ASP A 18 22.57 9.04 3.84
N PHE A 19 21.65 8.15 3.45
CA PHE A 19 20.64 7.63 4.36
C PHE A 19 21.23 6.74 5.47
N ALA A 20 22.40 6.12 5.24
CA ALA A 20 23.06 5.30 6.24
C ALA A 20 23.55 6.16 7.40
N SER A 21 24.22 7.29 7.12
CA SER A 21 24.62 8.23 8.18
C SER A 21 23.42 8.89 8.84
N ALA A 22 22.36 9.21 8.08
CA ALA A 22 21.14 9.79 8.65
C ALA A 22 20.51 8.87 9.70
N VAL A 23 20.43 7.56 9.44
CA VAL A 23 19.97 6.55 10.41
C VAL A 23 20.79 6.62 11.71
N VAL A 24 22.12 6.62 11.61
CA VAL A 24 23.00 6.67 12.79
C VAL A 24 22.74 7.92 13.62
N TRP A 25 22.54 9.07 12.97
CA TRP A 25 22.26 10.33 13.67
C TRP A 25 20.87 10.34 14.32
N PHE A 26 19.86 9.78 13.69
CA PHE A 26 18.54 9.62 14.32
C PHE A 26 18.57 8.63 15.49
N GLU A 27 19.28 7.52 15.37
CA GLU A 27 19.48 6.57 16.48
C GLU A 27 20.16 7.24 17.68
N ARG A 28 21.15 8.12 17.44
CA ARG A 28 21.75 8.94 18.49
C ARG A 28 20.76 9.93 19.11
N ALA A 29 19.89 10.56 18.30
CA ALA A 29 18.86 11.46 18.82
C ALA A 29 17.88 10.70 19.73
N ILE A 30 17.44 9.50 19.33
CA ILE A 30 16.59 8.62 20.14
C ILE A 30 17.31 8.16 21.41
N ALA A 31 18.61 7.85 21.35
CA ALA A 31 19.36 7.47 22.54
C ALA A 31 19.43 8.61 23.58
N LEU A 32 19.35 9.87 23.15
CA LEU A 32 19.33 11.05 24.02
C LEU A 32 17.92 11.36 24.55
N ASP A 33 16.90 11.17 23.73
CA ASP A 33 15.49 11.30 24.12
C ASP A 33 14.64 10.17 23.50
N PRO A 34 14.48 9.04 24.20
CA PRO A 34 13.75 7.88 23.70
C PRO A 34 12.23 8.09 23.58
N ASN A 35 11.69 9.13 24.23
CA ASN A 35 10.24 9.38 24.25
C ASN A 35 9.82 10.43 23.22
N CYS A 36 10.75 10.95 22.42
CA CYS A 36 10.43 11.88 21.34
C CYS A 36 9.83 11.12 20.14
N ALA A 37 8.49 11.11 20.04
CA ALA A 37 7.76 10.48 18.93
C ALA A 37 8.27 10.94 17.54
N ALA A 38 8.60 12.23 17.41
CA ALA A 38 9.10 12.81 16.16
C ALA A 38 10.43 12.19 15.71
N TYR A 39 11.29 11.73 16.62
CA TYR A 39 12.56 11.10 16.26
C TYR A 39 12.33 9.69 15.72
N HIS A 40 11.42 8.93 16.34
CA HIS A 40 10.98 7.62 15.84
C HIS A 40 10.34 7.74 14.46
N TYR A 41 9.46 8.73 14.25
CA TYR A 41 8.85 9.01 12.95
C TYR A 41 9.86 9.37 11.86
N LYS A 42 10.85 10.25 12.15
CA LYS A 42 11.87 10.60 11.16
C LYS A 42 12.78 9.40 10.83
N LEU A 43 13.08 8.57 11.82
CA LEU A 43 13.86 7.36 11.62
C LEU A 43 13.07 6.33 10.78
N SER A 44 11.76 6.17 10.99
CA SER A 44 10.94 5.27 10.17
C SER A 44 10.95 5.68 8.69
N ILE A 45 10.79 6.98 8.40
CA ILE A 45 10.89 7.51 7.03
C ILE A 45 12.26 7.19 6.43
N THR A 46 13.34 7.39 7.19
CA THR A 46 14.70 7.17 6.72
C THR A 46 14.97 5.69 6.42
N TYR A 47 14.44 4.80 7.25
CA TYR A 47 14.48 3.36 7.02
C TYR A 47 13.67 2.94 5.79
N ALA A 48 12.47 3.50 5.60
CA ALA A 48 11.64 3.22 4.42
C ALA A 48 12.35 3.65 3.12
N ARG A 49 13.00 4.82 3.11
CA ARG A 49 13.81 5.29 1.96
C ARG A 49 15.05 4.43 1.71
N SER A 50 15.52 3.71 2.72
CA SER A 50 16.64 2.77 2.62
C SER A 50 16.19 1.33 2.31
N ASN A 51 14.92 1.13 1.93
CA ASN A 51 14.30 -0.17 1.65
C ASN A 51 14.39 -1.17 2.82
N LYS A 52 14.39 -0.68 4.07
CA LYS A 52 14.39 -1.48 5.31
C LYS A 52 13.01 -1.42 5.95
N LEU A 53 12.02 -2.03 5.30
CA LEU A 53 10.60 -1.87 5.62
C LEU A 53 10.25 -2.34 7.04
N GLU A 54 10.81 -3.46 7.49
CA GLU A 54 10.51 -4.00 8.82
C GLU A 54 10.96 -3.05 9.93
N LYS A 55 12.15 -2.46 9.77
CA LYS A 55 12.68 -1.45 10.70
C LYS A 55 11.87 -0.16 10.64
N ALA A 56 11.44 0.25 9.45
CA ALA A 56 10.60 1.42 9.29
C ALA A 56 9.28 1.25 10.08
N THR A 57 8.61 0.12 9.88
CA THR A 57 7.34 -0.22 10.54
C THR A 57 7.48 -0.27 12.06
N LEU A 58 8.61 -0.80 12.57
CA LEU A 58 8.89 -0.82 14.02
C LEU A 58 8.96 0.60 14.61
N HIS A 59 9.71 1.52 14.00
CA HIS A 59 9.83 2.89 14.50
C HIS A 59 8.56 3.71 14.29
N ALA A 60 7.81 3.48 13.20
CA ALA A 60 6.52 4.14 12.99
C ALA A 60 5.50 3.72 14.05
N LYS A 61 5.46 2.43 14.40
CA LYS A 61 4.64 1.92 15.50
C LYS A 61 4.98 2.61 16.82
N GLU A 62 6.27 2.80 17.09
CA GLU A 62 6.73 3.46 18.31
C GLU A 62 6.36 4.95 18.35
N ALA A 63 6.43 5.65 17.22
CA ALA A 63 5.94 7.03 17.11
C ALA A 63 4.45 7.14 17.45
N VAL A 64 3.61 6.24 16.91
CA VAL A 64 2.17 6.16 17.25
C VAL A 64 1.94 5.79 18.71
N ARG A 65 2.78 4.93 19.30
CA ARG A 65 2.68 4.57 20.73
C ARG A 65 2.97 5.76 21.64
N LEU A 66 3.96 6.57 21.28
CA LEU A 66 4.41 7.74 22.05
C LEU A 66 3.44 8.92 21.91
N ASP A 67 2.87 9.11 20.72
CA ASP A 67 1.84 10.11 20.46
C ASP A 67 0.71 9.54 19.58
N PRO A 68 -0.32 8.94 20.20
CA PRO A 68 -1.40 8.29 19.46
C PRO A 68 -2.40 9.26 18.83
N ASN A 69 -2.34 10.56 19.17
CA ASN A 69 -3.27 11.56 18.65
C ASN A 69 -2.73 12.27 17.40
N ASP A 70 -1.45 12.06 17.04
CA ASP A 70 -0.89 12.60 15.81
C ASP A 70 -1.30 11.75 14.60
N GLU A 71 -2.21 12.30 13.80
CA GLU A 71 -2.72 11.65 12.60
C GLU A 71 -1.62 11.35 11.57
N HIS A 72 -0.56 12.16 11.48
CA HIS A 72 0.53 11.91 10.53
C HIS A 72 1.31 10.66 10.89
N TYR A 73 1.53 10.39 12.17
CA TYR A 73 2.19 9.16 12.62
C TYR A 73 1.30 7.95 12.34
N ALA A 74 0.01 8.04 12.65
CA ALA A 74 -0.94 6.98 12.38
C ALA A 74 -1.05 6.67 10.87
N MET A 75 -1.18 7.69 10.02
CA MET A 75 -1.21 7.55 8.56
C MET A 75 0.08 6.94 8.03
N HIS A 76 1.24 7.39 8.48
CA HIS A 76 2.52 6.83 8.04
C HIS A 76 2.68 5.37 8.46
N TYR A 77 2.28 5.02 9.67
CA TYR A 77 2.32 3.63 10.13
C TYR A 77 1.42 2.73 9.28
N ARG A 78 0.17 3.14 9.02
CA ARG A 78 -0.75 2.41 8.13
C ARG A 78 -0.20 2.26 6.71
N HIS A 79 0.40 3.31 6.16
CA HIS A 79 1.05 3.26 4.85
C HIS A 79 2.18 2.23 4.79
N LEU A 80 3.02 2.13 5.83
CA LEU A 80 4.07 1.11 5.90
C LEU A 80 3.51 -0.31 6.07
N GLN A 81 2.43 -0.46 6.84
CA GLN A 81 1.74 -1.75 6.96
C GLN A 81 1.12 -2.18 5.62
N ALA A 82 0.50 -1.26 4.88
CA ALA A 82 -0.01 -1.53 3.54
C ALA A 82 1.11 -1.98 2.59
N LYS A 83 2.29 -1.34 2.64
CA LYS A 83 3.47 -1.77 1.86
C LYS A 83 3.95 -3.18 2.17
N GLU A 84 3.93 -3.58 3.45
CA GLU A 84 4.30 -4.95 3.83
C GLU A 84 3.31 -5.97 3.26
N LEU A 85 2.02 -5.64 3.27
CA LEU A 85 0.99 -6.48 2.65
C LEU A 85 1.16 -6.58 1.14
N LEU A 86 1.50 -5.47 0.47
CA LEU A 86 1.80 -5.46 -0.97
C LEU A 86 2.96 -6.41 -1.30
N PHE A 87 4.08 -6.28 -0.60
CA PHE A 87 5.25 -7.14 -0.83
C PHE A 87 4.92 -8.62 -0.62
N ARG A 88 4.09 -8.94 0.38
CA ARG A 88 3.63 -10.31 0.62
C ARG A 88 2.68 -10.80 -0.47
N ALA A 89 1.76 -9.95 -0.93
CA ALA A 89 0.82 -10.29 -1.99
C ALA A 89 1.51 -10.55 -3.33
N GLU A 90 2.49 -9.72 -3.71
CA GLU A 90 3.27 -9.90 -4.95
C GLU A 90 3.93 -11.28 -5.05
N ARG A 91 4.38 -11.83 -3.92
CA ARG A 91 5.01 -13.16 -3.85
C ARG A 91 4.04 -14.33 -3.97
N LEU A 92 2.73 -14.04 -3.96
CA LEU A 92 1.66 -15.03 -4.07
C LEU A 92 1.02 -15.06 -5.46
N PHE A 93 1.53 -14.28 -6.42
CA PHE A 93 1.10 -14.35 -7.82
C PHE A 93 1.58 -15.63 -8.55
N ASP A 94 2.02 -16.66 -7.82
CA ASP A 94 2.56 -17.90 -8.38
C ASP A 94 1.44 -18.96 -8.54
N GLU A 95 0.93 -19.02 -9.78
CA GLU A 95 0.07 -19.98 -10.51
C GLU A 95 -1.16 -20.66 -9.87
N SER A 96 -1.27 -20.86 -8.56
CA SER A 96 -2.46 -21.53 -7.98
C SER A 96 -3.56 -20.54 -7.59
N ASP A 97 -4.81 -20.89 -7.90
CA ASP A 97 -5.98 -20.08 -7.50
C ASP A 97 -6.02 -19.81 -5.99
N GLU A 98 -5.61 -20.76 -5.15
CA GLU A 98 -5.57 -20.60 -3.70
C GLU A 98 -4.61 -19.48 -3.26
N GLN A 99 -3.42 -19.40 -3.87
CA GLN A 99 -2.47 -18.33 -3.58
C GLN A 99 -2.94 -16.99 -4.11
N LEU A 100 -3.60 -16.96 -5.27
CA LEU A 100 -4.21 -15.75 -5.81
C LEU A 100 -5.34 -15.21 -4.93
N TRP A 101 -6.18 -16.09 -4.37
CA TRP A 101 -7.18 -15.69 -3.39
C TRP A 101 -6.55 -15.10 -2.12
N LEU A 102 -5.46 -15.68 -1.65
CA LEU A 102 -4.71 -15.12 -0.52
C LEU A 102 -4.10 -13.75 -0.87
N ALA A 103 -3.57 -13.58 -2.09
CA ALA A 103 -3.07 -12.30 -2.58
C ALA A 103 -4.17 -11.24 -2.59
N VAL A 104 -5.37 -11.57 -3.10
CA VAL A 104 -6.54 -10.68 -3.07
C VAL A 104 -6.87 -10.23 -1.65
N GLU A 105 -6.89 -11.13 -0.67
CA GLU A 105 -7.20 -10.76 0.72
C GLU A 105 -6.14 -9.86 1.35
N LEU A 106 -4.85 -10.08 1.07
CA LEU A 106 -3.79 -9.17 1.51
C LEU A 106 -3.92 -7.79 0.85
N LEU A 107 -4.26 -7.75 -0.44
CA LEU A 107 -4.44 -6.51 -1.19
C LEU A 107 -5.67 -5.72 -0.75
N LYS A 108 -6.76 -6.40 -0.37
CA LYS A 108 -7.94 -5.76 0.25
C LYS A 108 -7.58 -5.10 1.59
N GLN A 109 -6.83 -5.80 2.45
CA GLN A 109 -6.33 -5.20 3.68
C GLN A 109 -5.38 -4.02 3.40
N ALA A 110 -4.58 -4.09 2.34
CA ALA A 110 -3.68 -2.99 1.96
C ALA A 110 -4.45 -1.73 1.54
N VAL A 111 -5.53 -1.85 0.75
CA VAL A 111 -6.36 -0.69 0.36
C VAL A 111 -7.19 -0.14 1.52
N GLU A 112 -7.56 -0.97 2.51
CA GLU A 112 -8.21 -0.49 3.73
C GLU A 112 -7.25 0.34 4.60
N LEU A 113 -5.98 -0.08 4.69
CA LEU A 113 -4.95 0.63 5.44
C LEU A 113 -4.49 1.91 4.74
N ASP A 114 -4.30 1.84 3.42
CA ASP A 114 -3.91 2.98 2.57
C ASP A 114 -4.82 3.09 1.33
N PRO A 115 -5.97 3.77 1.46
CA PRO A 115 -6.91 3.98 0.37
C PRO A 115 -6.37 4.84 -0.79
N LEU A 116 -5.18 5.45 -0.63
CA LEU A 116 -4.54 6.27 -1.66
C LEU A 116 -3.44 5.49 -2.41
N SER A 117 -3.27 4.19 -2.12
CA SER A 117 -2.27 3.36 -2.77
C SER A 117 -2.70 2.94 -4.18
N VAL A 118 -2.22 3.69 -5.18
CA VAL A 118 -2.36 3.36 -6.62
C VAL A 118 -1.84 1.96 -6.93
N GLU A 119 -0.71 1.58 -6.31
CA GLU A 119 -0.08 0.28 -6.46
C GLU A 119 -0.96 -0.86 -5.92
N ALA A 120 -1.61 -0.67 -4.77
CA ALA A 120 -2.52 -1.66 -4.21
C ALA A 120 -3.72 -1.93 -5.11
N TYR A 121 -4.35 -0.88 -5.65
CA TYR A 121 -5.44 -1.05 -6.62
C TYR A 121 -4.98 -1.69 -7.93
N LEU A 122 -3.77 -1.37 -8.39
CA LEU A 122 -3.19 -2.00 -9.57
C LEU A 122 -3.02 -3.51 -9.37
N LEU A 123 -2.34 -3.92 -8.31
CA LEU A 123 -2.12 -5.33 -8.00
C LEU A 123 -3.44 -6.06 -7.74
N LEU A 124 -4.39 -5.43 -7.03
CA LEU A 124 -5.71 -6.01 -6.79
C LEU A 124 -6.46 -6.27 -8.11
N SER A 125 -6.37 -5.34 -9.06
CA SER A 125 -6.97 -5.53 -10.39
C SER A 125 -6.35 -6.69 -11.17
N ILE A 126 -5.03 -6.86 -11.06
CA ILE A 126 -4.30 -7.94 -11.72
C ILE A 126 -4.68 -9.28 -11.08
N ALA A 127 -4.70 -9.37 -9.75
CA ALA A 127 -5.07 -10.59 -9.02
C ALA A 127 -6.50 -11.04 -9.37
N TYR A 128 -7.47 -10.11 -9.34
CA TYR A 128 -8.84 -10.41 -9.77
C TYR A 128 -8.91 -10.84 -11.24
N SER A 129 -8.14 -10.23 -12.13
CA SER A 129 -8.12 -10.66 -13.53
C SER A 129 -7.53 -12.06 -13.73
N GLN A 130 -6.57 -12.48 -12.90
CA GLN A 130 -6.01 -13.84 -12.98
C GLN A 130 -7.00 -14.89 -12.48
N LEU A 131 -7.82 -14.52 -11.47
CA LEU A 131 -8.97 -15.30 -11.00
C LEU A 131 -10.20 -15.21 -11.92
N GLU A 132 -10.06 -14.62 -13.11
CA GLU A 132 -11.14 -14.36 -14.08
C GLU A 132 -12.31 -13.53 -13.54
N ASP A 133 -12.14 -12.86 -12.40
CA ASP A 133 -13.10 -11.91 -11.85
C ASP A 133 -12.95 -10.54 -12.53
N TYR A 134 -13.32 -10.47 -13.81
CA TYR A 134 -13.16 -9.24 -14.58
C TYR A 134 -14.02 -8.10 -14.06
N SER A 135 -15.15 -8.38 -13.38
CA SER A 135 -15.98 -7.34 -12.80
C SER A 135 -15.28 -6.61 -11.64
N LEU A 136 -14.63 -7.34 -10.74
CA LEU A 136 -13.89 -6.75 -9.63
C LEU A 136 -12.57 -6.14 -10.12
N ALA A 137 -11.91 -6.75 -11.11
CA ALA A 137 -10.74 -6.17 -11.76
C ALA A 137 -11.06 -4.78 -12.35
N ILE A 138 -12.18 -4.64 -13.07
CA ILE A 138 -12.64 -3.35 -13.61
C ILE A 138 -12.88 -2.32 -12.49
N ARG A 139 -13.49 -2.71 -11.36
CA ARG A 139 -13.70 -1.80 -10.23
C ARG A 139 -12.38 -1.29 -9.66
N ALA A 140 -11.42 -2.19 -9.43
CA ALA A 140 -10.11 -1.82 -8.93
C ALA A 140 -9.37 -0.86 -9.88
N VAL A 141 -9.43 -1.09 -11.21
CA VAL A 141 -8.86 -0.14 -12.20
C VAL A 141 -9.57 1.21 -12.17
N LYS A 142 -10.89 1.26 -11.93
CA LYS A 142 -11.61 2.53 -11.79
C LYS A 142 -11.18 3.30 -10.55
N GLU A 143 -11.01 2.65 -9.41
CA GLU A 143 -10.47 3.30 -8.21
C GLU A 143 -9.04 3.82 -8.44
N LEU A 144 -8.19 3.03 -9.10
CA LEU A 144 -6.87 3.47 -9.54
C LEU A 144 -6.95 4.74 -10.38
N LEU A 145 -7.82 4.78 -11.39
CA LEU A 145 -7.99 5.95 -12.27
C LEU A 145 -8.57 7.18 -11.57
N LYS A 146 -9.35 7.01 -10.49
CA LYS A 146 -9.77 8.15 -9.65
C LYS A 146 -8.57 8.80 -8.96
N LEU A 147 -7.59 8.01 -8.52
CA LEU A 147 -6.39 8.48 -7.85
C LEU A 147 -5.34 9.01 -8.83
N ASN A 148 -5.20 8.35 -9.98
CA ASN A 148 -4.26 8.73 -11.03
C ASN A 148 -4.90 8.56 -12.43
N PRO A 149 -5.57 9.62 -12.94
CA PRO A 149 -6.25 9.58 -14.23
C PRO A 149 -5.34 9.27 -15.42
N ASP A 150 -4.07 9.67 -15.35
CA ASP A 150 -3.09 9.51 -16.43
C ASP A 150 -2.20 8.26 -16.24
N HIS A 151 -2.62 7.31 -15.40
CA HIS A 151 -1.82 6.11 -15.14
C HIS A 151 -1.56 5.32 -16.43
N PRO A 152 -0.29 5.06 -16.80
CA PRO A 152 0.10 4.68 -18.16
C PRO A 152 -0.46 3.33 -18.61
N VAL A 153 -0.82 2.46 -17.66
CA VAL A 153 -1.29 1.09 -17.93
C VAL A 153 -2.80 0.94 -17.69
N ALA A 154 -3.43 1.86 -16.96
CA ALA A 154 -4.78 1.64 -16.43
C ALA A 154 -5.85 1.60 -17.53
N SER A 155 -5.82 2.51 -18.50
CA SER A 155 -6.79 2.51 -19.61
C SER A 155 -6.73 1.22 -20.43
N ARG A 156 -5.52 0.70 -20.68
CA ARG A 156 -5.32 -0.57 -21.40
C ARG A 156 -5.90 -1.75 -20.61
N LEU A 157 -5.68 -1.81 -19.29
CA LEU A 157 -6.25 -2.86 -18.44
C LEU A 157 -7.78 -2.77 -18.43
N LEU A 158 -8.34 -1.56 -18.34
CA LEU A 158 -9.79 -1.34 -18.35
C LEU A 158 -10.42 -1.86 -19.65
N GLU A 159 -9.81 -1.57 -20.80
CA GLU A 159 -10.24 -2.10 -22.10
C GLU A 159 -10.12 -3.62 -22.18
N GLU A 160 -9.00 -4.18 -21.73
CA GLU A 160 -8.76 -5.62 -21.75
C GLU A 160 -9.79 -6.37 -20.89
N TYR A 161 -9.95 -5.95 -19.63
CA TYR A 161 -10.89 -6.55 -18.70
C TYR A 161 -12.33 -6.35 -19.18
N GLY A 162 -12.64 -5.20 -19.78
CA GLY A 162 -13.94 -4.94 -20.40
C GLY A 162 -14.27 -5.91 -21.54
N ARG A 163 -13.30 -6.22 -22.41
CA ARG A 163 -13.47 -7.23 -23.48
C ARG A 163 -13.69 -8.63 -22.90
N LYS A 164 -12.87 -9.05 -21.94
CA LYS A 164 -12.97 -10.36 -21.28
C LYS A 164 -14.30 -10.51 -20.53
N TRP A 165 -14.72 -9.48 -19.80
CA TRP A 165 -16.02 -9.41 -19.13
C TRP A 165 -17.19 -9.57 -20.11
N LYS A 166 -17.15 -8.85 -21.25
CA LYS A 166 -18.20 -8.95 -22.28
C LYS A 166 -18.27 -10.36 -22.86
N GLN A 167 -17.12 -10.99 -23.14
CA GLN A 167 -17.06 -12.37 -23.64
C GLN A 167 -17.64 -13.36 -22.63
N TYR A 168 -17.24 -13.25 -21.35
CA TYR A 168 -17.77 -14.07 -20.27
C TYR A 168 -19.30 -13.95 -20.16
N MET A 169 -19.84 -12.73 -20.19
CA MET A 169 -21.28 -12.48 -20.09
C MET A 169 -22.09 -13.04 -21.28
N GLN A 170 -21.47 -13.24 -22.44
CA GLN A 170 -22.13 -13.86 -23.59
C GLN A 170 -22.27 -15.38 -23.43
N THR A 171 -21.36 -16.01 -22.69
CA THR A 171 -21.35 -17.46 -22.44
C THR A 171 -21.97 -17.83 -21.09
N ALA A 172 -22.12 -16.87 -20.18
CA ALA A 172 -22.70 -17.07 -18.85
C ALA A 172 -24.20 -17.38 -18.93
N SER A 173 -24.66 -18.27 -18.06
CA SER A 173 -26.08 -18.56 -17.88
C SER A 173 -26.85 -17.35 -17.33
N PRO A 174 -28.17 -17.24 -17.57
CA PRO A 174 -28.97 -16.15 -17.01
C PRO A 174 -28.86 -15.99 -15.49
N LYS A 175 -28.58 -17.07 -14.77
CA LYS A 175 -28.39 -17.07 -13.30
C LYS A 175 -27.06 -16.40 -12.90
N GLU A 176 -25.96 -16.77 -13.55
CA GLU A 176 -24.64 -16.15 -13.33
C GLU A 176 -24.64 -14.67 -13.71
N GLN A 177 -25.35 -14.33 -14.79
CA GLN A 177 -25.56 -12.93 -15.20
C GLN A 177 -26.33 -12.13 -14.14
N ALA A 178 -27.35 -12.72 -13.50
CA ALA A 178 -28.12 -12.07 -12.46
C ALA A 178 -27.33 -11.89 -11.16
N GLU A 179 -26.61 -12.93 -10.72
CA GLU A 179 -25.77 -12.89 -9.52
C GLU A 179 -24.70 -11.79 -9.62
N ARG A 180 -24.01 -11.68 -10.76
CA ARG A 180 -22.96 -10.66 -10.91
C ARG A 180 -23.46 -9.25 -11.24
N ASN A 181 -24.64 -9.12 -11.85
CA ASN A 181 -25.28 -7.81 -11.98
C ASN A 181 -25.83 -7.31 -10.64
N GLY A 182 -26.25 -8.19 -9.72
CA GLY A 182 -26.71 -7.82 -8.38
C GLY A 182 -25.60 -7.24 -7.48
N VAL A 183 -24.35 -7.66 -7.66
CA VAL A 183 -23.19 -7.08 -6.95
C VAL A 183 -22.91 -5.62 -7.37
N LYS A 184 -23.58 -5.08 -8.41
CA LYS A 184 -23.48 -3.65 -8.79
C LYS A 184 -24.17 -2.71 -7.78
N ASP A 185 -25.14 -3.19 -7.00
CA ASP A 185 -26.00 -2.31 -6.19
C ASP A 185 -25.51 -2.08 -4.74
N GLU A 186 -24.55 -2.87 -4.23
CA GLU A 186 -24.10 -2.72 -2.83
C GLU A 186 -23.08 -1.58 -2.61
N SER A 187 -22.68 -0.85 -3.66
CA SER A 187 -21.74 0.29 -3.55
C SER A 187 -22.33 1.66 -3.90
N GLU A 188 -23.66 1.76 -4.04
CA GLU A 188 -24.35 3.04 -4.29
C GLU A 188 -25.23 3.50 -3.11
N HIS A 189 -24.98 3.05 -1.88
CA HIS A 189 -25.66 3.56 -0.67
C HIS A 189 -24.68 4.17 0.33
#